data_AF-B4QPZ0-F1
#
_entry.id   AF-B4QPZ0-F1
#
_cell.length_a   1.000
_cell.length_b   1.000
_cell.length_c   1.000
_cell.angle_alpha   90.00
_cell.angle_beta   90.00
_cell.angle_gamma   90.00
#
_symmetry.space_group_name_H-M   'P 1'
#
loop_
_entity.id
_entity.type
_entity.pdbx_description
1 polymer ?
#
loop_
_entity_poly.entity_id
_entity_poly.type
_entity_poly.pdbx_seq_one_letter_code
_entity_poly.pdbx_strand_id
1 'polypeptide(L)'
;MKAILVFILLILTVQAKSKCSQVFHLNLSPHCGILPDCNFDGPNRSYVENMSCEREENGKPGFIKIISGKCRPDKPRCSFK
;
A
#
# COMPACT_ATOMS: atom_id res chain seq x y z
N MET A 1 30.41 -17.37 20.13
CA MET A 1 30.52 -15.88 20.09
C MET A 1 30.43 -15.31 18.68
N LYS A 2 31.30 -15.71 17.72
CA LYS A 2 31.24 -15.21 16.32
C LYS A 2 29.88 -15.43 15.63
N ALA A 3 29.31 -16.62 15.75
CA ALA A 3 28.01 -16.94 15.14
C ALA A 3 26.86 -16.11 15.73
N ILE A 4 26.90 -15.82 17.04
CA ILE A 4 25.88 -15.00 17.73
C ILE A 4 25.96 -13.55 17.24
N LEU A 5 27.16 -12.99 17.08
CA LEU A 5 27.37 -11.65 16.53
C LEU A 5 26.87 -11.55 15.08
N VAL A 6 27.12 -12.56 14.25
CA VAL A 6 26.59 -12.63 12.88
C VAL A 6 25.06 -12.71 12.88
N PHE A 7 24.47 -13.51 13.77
CA PHE A 7 23.02 -13.61 13.91
C PHE A 7 22.38 -12.28 14.36
N ILE A 8 22.99 -11.59 15.31
CA ILE A 8 22.54 -10.27 15.79
C ILE A 8 22.64 -9.23 14.66
N LEU A 9 23.74 -9.20 13.91
CA LEU A 9 23.90 -8.31 12.76
C LEU A 9 22.84 -8.56 11.68
N LEU A 10 22.53 -9.84 11.39
CA LEU A 10 21.45 -10.21 10.47
C LEU A 10 20.09 -9.73 10.97
N ILE A 11 19.77 -9.92 12.25
CA ILE A 11 18.50 -9.46 12.83
C ILE A 11 18.38 -7.92 12.79
N LEU A 12 19.49 -7.20 13.05
CA LEU A 12 19.53 -5.73 12.98
C LEU A 12 19.28 -5.21 11.55
N THR A 13 19.69 -5.95 10.51
CA THR A 13 19.39 -5.58 9.11
C THR A 13 17.94 -5.82 8.71
N VAL A 14 17.18 -6.62 9.47
CA VAL A 14 15.82 -7.08 9.08
C VAL A 14 14.71 -6.17 9.64
N GLN A 15 15.04 -5.08 10.35
CA GLN A 15 14.04 -4.07 10.71
C GLN A 15 13.84 -3.06 9.55
N ALA A 16 13.34 -3.53 8.42
CA ALA A 16 12.84 -2.65 7.37
C ALA A 16 11.52 -2.03 7.86
N LYS A 17 11.59 -0.83 8.43
CA LYS A 17 10.38 -0.03 8.70
C LYS A 17 9.74 0.36 7.37
N SER A 18 8.41 0.23 7.27
CA SER A 18 7.66 0.77 6.14
C SER A 18 7.90 2.27 6.02
N LYS A 19 8.07 2.74 4.79
CA LYS A 19 8.16 4.14 4.38
C LYS A 19 6.77 4.75 4.17
N CYS A 20 5.72 3.95 4.20
CA CYS A 20 4.34 4.40 4.01
C CYS A 20 3.75 5.02 5.27
N SER A 21 2.91 6.04 5.07
CA SER A 21 2.31 6.79 6.17
C SER A 21 1.39 5.90 7.01
N GLN A 22 1.66 5.85 8.32
CA GLN A 22 0.76 5.20 9.28
C GLN A 22 -0.41 6.10 9.71
N VAL A 23 -0.45 7.34 9.22
CA VAL A 23 -1.49 8.33 9.53
C VAL A 23 -2.57 8.29 8.47
N PHE A 24 -3.81 8.05 8.91
CA PHE A 24 -5.00 8.03 8.06
C PHE A 24 -5.99 9.10 8.53
N HIS A 25 -6.63 9.76 7.58
CA HIS A 25 -7.81 10.57 7.90
C HIS A 25 -9.01 9.64 8.14
N LEU A 26 -9.79 9.92 9.19
CA LEU A 26 -10.98 9.12 9.55
C LEU A 26 -12.26 9.60 8.85
N ASN A 27 -12.17 10.55 7.93
CA ASN A 27 -13.31 11.03 7.17
C ASN A 27 -13.74 9.99 6.13
N LEU A 28 -15.05 9.79 6.00
CA LEU A 28 -15.61 8.96 4.94
C LEU A 28 -15.84 9.83 3.70
N SER A 29 -14.97 9.70 2.71
CA SER A 29 -15.05 10.39 1.43
C SER A 29 -14.52 9.43 0.38
N PRO A 30 -15.34 8.51 -0.17
CA PRO A 30 -14.85 7.39 -0.96
C PRO A 30 -13.92 7.82 -2.11
N HIS A 31 -12.88 7.04 -2.36
CA HIS A 31 -11.96 7.24 -3.48
C HIS A 31 -11.65 5.89 -4.14
N CYS A 32 -11.32 5.94 -5.42
CA CYS A 32 -10.97 4.78 -6.23
C CYS A 32 -9.53 4.90 -6.75
N GLY A 33 -8.70 3.90 -6.42
CA GLY A 33 -7.39 3.70 -7.03
C GLY A 33 -7.52 2.93 -8.35
N ILE A 34 -6.87 3.40 -9.41
CA ILE A 34 -7.00 2.85 -10.76
C ILE A 34 -5.68 2.25 -11.20
N LEU A 35 -5.76 1.06 -11.78
CA LEU A 35 -4.74 0.43 -12.61
C LEU A 35 -5.34 0.08 -13.99
N PRO A 36 -4.51 -0.28 -14.99
CA PRO A 36 -5.01 -0.70 -16.30
C PRO A 36 -6.02 -1.85 -16.20
N ASP A 37 -5.73 -2.87 -15.40
CA ASP A 37 -6.49 -4.13 -15.36
C ASP A 37 -7.37 -4.31 -14.12
N CYS A 38 -7.24 -3.43 -13.11
CA CYS A 38 -7.99 -3.53 -11.87
C CYS A 38 -8.24 -2.17 -11.24
N ASN A 39 -9.14 -2.10 -10.25
CA ASN A 39 -9.38 -0.92 -9.45
C ASN A 39 -9.50 -1.23 -7.94
N PHE A 40 -9.47 -0.20 -7.10
CA PHE A 40 -9.46 -0.34 -5.65
C PHE A 40 -10.35 0.68 -4.97
N ASP A 41 -11.45 0.22 -4.37
CA ASP A 41 -12.29 1.04 -3.50
C ASP A 41 -11.65 1.27 -2.14
N GLY A 42 -11.47 2.55 -1.77
CA GLY A 42 -11.05 2.98 -0.45
C GLY A 42 -12.07 3.94 0.20
N PRO A 43 -12.09 4.00 1.54
CA PRO A 43 -12.97 4.87 2.31
C PRO A 43 -12.62 6.37 2.17
N ASN A 44 -11.36 6.69 1.87
CA ASN A 44 -10.88 8.03 1.58
C ASN A 44 -9.57 8.06 0.80
N ARG A 45 -9.18 9.26 0.35
CA ARG A 45 -7.99 9.51 -0.46
C ARG A 45 -6.72 9.03 0.22
N SER A 46 -6.52 9.38 1.50
CA SER A 46 -5.32 9.02 2.27
C SER A 46 -5.16 7.50 2.42
N TYR A 47 -6.27 6.77 2.62
CA TYR A 47 -6.23 5.31 2.62
C TYR A 47 -5.81 4.72 1.27
N VAL A 48 -6.34 5.25 0.16
CA VAL A 48 -5.96 4.79 -1.20
C VAL A 48 -4.50 5.13 -1.52
N GLU A 49 -4.01 6.30 -1.12
CA GLU A 49 -2.61 6.69 -1.26
C GLU A 49 -1.68 5.78 -0.46
N ASN A 50 -2.03 5.46 0.79
CA ASN A 50 -1.25 4.53 1.58
C ASN A 50 -1.22 3.13 0.97
N MET A 51 -2.37 2.62 0.52
CA MET A 51 -2.43 1.34 -0.19
C MET A 51 -1.60 1.36 -1.48
N SER A 52 -1.53 2.50 -2.19
CA SER A 52 -0.63 2.67 -3.33
C SER A 52 0.83 2.50 -2.92
N CYS A 53 1.24 3.16 -1.84
CA CYS A 53 2.59 3.07 -1.31
C CYS A 53 2.92 1.65 -0.85
N GLU A 54 2.04 0.99 -0.10
CA GLU A 54 2.24 -0.39 0.37
C GLU A 54 2.42 -1.35 -0.80
N ARG A 55 1.71 -1.16 -1.92
CA ARG A 55 1.91 -1.94 -3.13
C ARG A 55 3.32 -1.76 -3.68
N GLU A 56 3.81 -0.52 -3.77
CA GLU A 56 5.16 -0.21 -4.24
C GLU A 56 6.23 -0.84 -3.36
N GLU A 57 6.05 -0.80 -2.03
CA GLU A 57 6.96 -1.48 -1.08
C GLU A 57 7.00 -3.00 -1.27
N ASN A 58 5.89 -3.59 -1.72
CA ASN A 58 5.77 -5.02 -2.00
C ASN A 58 6.12 -5.38 -3.48
N GLY A 59 6.77 -4.47 -4.22
CA GLY A 59 7.23 -4.73 -5.59
C GLY A 59 6.11 -4.73 -6.63
N LYS A 60 4.97 -4.13 -6.32
CA LYS A 60 3.82 -3.99 -7.22
C LYS A 60 3.66 -2.56 -7.71
N PRO A 61 2.99 -2.35 -8.85
CA PRO A 61 2.67 -1.00 -9.29
C PRO A 61 1.67 -0.34 -8.32
N GLY A 62 1.99 0.89 -7.91
CA GLY A 62 1.06 1.82 -7.30
C GLY A 62 -0.07 2.22 -8.27
N PHE A 63 -1.10 2.88 -7.76
CA PHE A 63 -2.23 3.32 -8.58
C PHE A 63 -1.79 4.45 -9.52
N ILE A 64 -2.09 4.33 -10.82
CA ILE A 64 -1.77 5.37 -11.82
C ILE A 64 -2.66 6.60 -11.67
N LYS A 65 -3.83 6.44 -11.04
CA LYS A 65 -4.77 7.52 -10.78
C LYS A 65 -5.58 7.21 -9.54
N ILE A 66 -5.89 8.24 -8.76
CA ILE A 66 -6.85 8.19 -7.67
C ILE A 66 -7.95 9.19 -7.99
N ILE A 67 -9.20 8.73 -8.04
CA ILE A 67 -10.37 9.56 -8.32
C ILE A 67 -11.31 9.58 -7.11
N SER A 68 -12.09 10.64 -6.97
CA SER A 68 -13.15 10.71 -5.96
C SER A 68 -14.33 9.81 -6.35
N GLY A 69 -15.01 9.29 -5.33
CA GLY A 69 -16.11 8.34 -5.46
C GLY A 69 -15.67 6.88 -5.45
N LYS A 70 -16.67 5.99 -5.53
CA LYS A 70 -16.45 4.55 -5.65
C LYS A 70 -15.92 4.20 -7.04
N CYS A 71 -15.23 3.08 -7.14
CA CYS A 71 -14.82 2.52 -8.40
C CYS A 71 -16.02 2.12 -9.26
N ARG A 72 -15.85 2.24 -10.57
CA ARG A 72 -16.81 1.67 -11.52
C ARG A 72 -16.66 0.14 -11.53
N PRO A 73 -17.74 -0.62 -11.75
CA PRO A 73 -17.68 -2.09 -11.78
C PRO A 73 -17.15 -2.65 -13.11
N ASP A 74 -16.46 -1.84 -13.90
CA ASP A 74 -15.92 -2.20 -15.22
C ASP A 74 -14.65 -3.04 -15.14
N LYS A 75 -13.97 -3.03 -13.99
CA LYS A 75 -12.73 -3.77 -13.75
C LYS A 75 -12.82 -4.57 -12.46
N PRO A 76 -12.11 -5.71 -12.37
CA PRO A 76 -12.00 -6.45 -11.13
C PRO A 76 -11.27 -5.63 -10.06
N ARG A 77 -11.48 -6.02 -8.80
CA ARG A 77 -10.75 -5.45 -7.66
C ARG A 77 -9.28 -5.85 -7.72
N CYS A 78 -8.37 -4.92 -7.44
CA CYS A 78 -6.95 -5.20 -7.35
C CYS A 78 -6.62 -6.16 -6.19
N SER A 79 -5.71 -7.12 -6.45
CA SER A 79 -5.16 -7.96 -5.38
C SER A 79 -4.37 -7.10 -4.40
N PHE A 80 -4.67 -7.28 -3.11
CA PHE A 80 -4.00 -6.65 -1.97
C PHE A 80 -2.59 -7.19 -1.72
N LYS A 81 -2.28 -8.41 -2.21
CA LYS A 81 -1.00 -9.11 -2.06
C LYS A 81 -0.37 -9.37 -3.39
#